data_AF-A0A6L9IJI6-F1
#
_entry.id   AF-A0A6L9IJI6-F1
#
_cell.length_a   1.000
_cell.length_b   1.000
_cell.length_c   1.000
_cell.angle_alpha   90.00
_cell.angle_beta   90.00
_cell.angle_gamma   90.00
#
_symmetry.space_group_name_H-M   'P 1'
#
loop_
_entity.id
_entity.type
_entity.pdbx_description
1 polymer ?
#
loop_
_entity_poly.entity_id
_entity_poly.type
_entity_poly.pdbx_seq_one_letter_code
_entity_poly.pdbx_strand_id
1 'polypeptide(L)'
;MELASSWDFRFLDTEQDRQTLLADMRRVRRAVVELAEGLPGDRVYAPRYHGWSPAAMLAHLHFTDNISLIAVKLALLGLQPKVSKASWNRVNNITTRVFQRRLLATTITEIKANEARIGEFILQVPLERFTRTFYYPPAEKQLTVEQALQVLFLFHWQEHRQTIERTEGVYYEPPGANAG
;
A
#
# COMPACT_ATOMS: atom_id res chain seq x y z
N MET A 1 -11.62 -3.66 -8.87
CA MET A 1 -10.17 -3.80 -9.05
C MET A 1 -9.90 -5.30 -9.11
N GLU A 2 -9.83 -5.87 -10.31
CA GLU A 2 -9.33 -7.22 -10.50
C GLU A 2 -7.82 -7.19 -10.20
N LEU A 3 -7.39 -7.95 -9.19
CA LEU A 3 -5.98 -8.13 -8.86
C LEU A 3 -5.37 -9.13 -9.85
N ALA A 4 -5.26 -8.74 -11.12
CA ALA A 4 -4.52 -9.51 -12.13
C ALA A 4 -3.07 -9.00 -12.19
N SER A 5 -2.37 -9.04 -11.05
CA SER A 5 -0.93 -8.83 -10.98
C SER A 5 -0.33 -10.08 -10.35
N SER A 6 0.43 -10.86 -11.11
CA SER A 6 1.34 -11.84 -10.52
C SER A 6 2.38 -11.05 -9.72
N TRP A 7 2.21 -10.98 -8.41
CA TRP A 7 3.21 -10.35 -7.55
C TRP A 7 4.51 -11.16 -7.62
N ASP A 8 5.60 -10.49 -8.02
CA ASP A 8 6.93 -11.06 -8.00
C ASP A 8 7.55 -10.85 -6.62
N PHE A 9 7.52 -11.91 -5.80
CA PHE A 9 7.99 -11.85 -4.42
C PHE A 9 9.50 -12.10 -4.34
N ARG A 10 10.19 -11.24 -3.59
CA ARG A 10 11.60 -11.49 -3.19
C ARG A 10 11.68 -12.08 -1.79
N PHE A 11 12.79 -12.76 -1.53
CA PHE A 11 13.18 -13.13 -0.17
C PHE A 11 13.63 -11.91 0.63
N LEU A 12 13.44 -11.95 1.95
CA LEU A 12 13.85 -10.94 2.92
C LEU A 12 14.83 -11.52 3.97
N ASP A 13 15.55 -12.58 3.57
CA ASP A 13 16.35 -13.42 4.46
C ASP A 13 17.57 -12.69 5.04
N THR A 14 18.04 -11.65 4.37
CA THR A 14 19.16 -10.83 4.84
C THR A 14 18.72 -9.41 5.21
N GLU A 15 19.53 -8.75 6.03
CA GLU A 15 19.37 -7.31 6.30
C GLU A 15 19.40 -6.50 4.98
N GLN A 16 20.27 -6.88 4.03
CA GLN A 16 20.37 -6.20 2.74
C GLN A 16 19.07 -6.32 1.91
N ASP A 17 18.44 -7.49 1.91
CA ASP A 17 17.16 -7.69 1.21
C ASP A 17 16.06 -6.80 1.80
N ARG A 18 16.01 -6.73 3.13
CA ARG A 18 15.08 -5.87 3.86
C ARG A 18 15.34 -4.40 3.56
N GLN A 19 16.59 -3.95 3.59
CA GLN A 19 16.96 -2.58 3.24
C GLN A 19 16.59 -2.23 1.79
N THR A 20 16.72 -3.18 0.87
CA THR A 20 16.29 -3.02 -0.53
C THR A 20 14.77 -2.86 -0.63
N LEU A 21 14.00 -3.65 0.14
CA LEU A 21 12.56 -3.45 0.27
C LEU A 21 12.19 -2.06 0.80
N LEU A 22 12.86 -1.59 1.84
CA LEU A 22 12.61 -0.26 2.41
C LEU A 22 12.94 0.86 1.43
N ALA A 23 14.03 0.72 0.67
CA ALA A 23 14.41 1.68 -0.37
C ALA A 23 13.33 1.75 -1.48
N ASP A 24 12.79 0.60 -1.91
CA ASP A 24 11.72 0.55 -2.89
C ASP A 24 10.41 1.16 -2.36
N MET A 25 10.04 0.83 -1.12
CA MET A 25 8.88 1.42 -0.45
C MET A 25 8.99 2.95 -0.42
N ARG A 26 10.14 3.47 0.02
CA ARG A 26 10.39 4.92 0.06
C ARG A 26 10.31 5.56 -1.32
N ARG A 27 10.92 4.92 -2.33
CA ARG A 27 10.88 5.41 -3.72
C ARG A 27 9.44 5.52 -4.22
N VAL A 28 8.63 4.48 -4.03
CA VAL A 28 7.24 4.45 -4.50
C VAL A 28 6.37 5.45 -3.74
N ARG A 29 6.48 5.49 -2.40
CA ARG A 29 5.72 6.43 -1.55
C ARG A 29 6.03 7.87 -1.91
N ARG A 30 7.31 8.20 -2.09
CA ARG A 30 7.74 9.53 -2.52
C ARG A 30 7.14 9.90 -3.89
N ALA A 31 7.21 9.00 -4.88
CA ALA A 31 6.62 9.26 -6.19
C ALA A 31 5.11 9.53 -6.11
N VAL A 32 4.37 8.77 -5.30
CA VAL A 32 2.93 8.98 -5.09
C VAL A 32 2.65 10.34 -4.43
N VAL A 33 3.45 10.71 -3.42
CA VAL A 33 3.32 12.00 -2.73
C VAL A 33 3.65 13.17 -3.67
N GLU A 34 4.75 13.09 -4.42
CA GLU A 34 5.18 14.11 -5.37
C GLU A 34 4.12 14.35 -6.46
N LEU A 35 3.50 13.28 -6.98
CA LEU A 35 2.39 13.39 -7.94
C LEU A 35 1.19 14.14 -7.33
N ALA A 36 0.87 13.91 -6.06
CA ALA A 36 -0.23 14.60 -5.40
C ALA A 36 0.10 16.06 -5.03
N GLU A 37 1.34 16.34 -4.60
CA GLU A 37 1.81 17.69 -4.28
C GLU A 37 1.96 18.57 -5.51
N GLY A 38 2.25 17.98 -6.68
CA GLY A 38 2.34 18.69 -7.95
C GLY A 38 0.99 19.16 -8.51
N LEU A 39 -0.14 18.74 -7.93
CA LEU A 39 -1.47 19.14 -8.39
C LEU A 39 -1.85 20.53 -7.88
N PRO A 40 -2.52 21.35 -8.71
CA PRO A 40 -3.21 22.55 -8.26
C PRO A 40 -4.15 22.26 -7.08
N GLY A 41 -4.25 23.19 -6.12
CA GLY A 41 -4.98 22.96 -4.86
C GLY A 41 -6.47 22.62 -5.03
N ASP A 42 -7.12 23.14 -6.08
CA ASP A 42 -8.51 22.80 -6.45
C ASP A 42 -8.62 21.34 -6.95
N ARG A 43 -7.59 20.82 -7.62
CA ARG A 43 -7.54 19.44 -8.13
C ARG A 43 -7.21 18.41 -7.06
N VAL A 44 -6.52 18.80 -5.98
CA VAL A 44 -6.17 17.92 -4.85
C VAL A 44 -7.41 17.32 -4.17
N TYR A 45 -8.52 18.06 -4.15
CA TYR A 45 -9.76 17.65 -3.49
C TYR A 45 -10.87 17.25 -4.47
N ALA A 46 -10.66 17.43 -5.78
CA ALA A 46 -11.61 17.01 -6.81
C ALA A 46 -11.54 15.49 -7.05
N PRO A 47 -12.69 14.81 -7.27
CA PRO A 47 -12.72 13.40 -7.67
C PRO A 47 -11.90 13.12 -8.95
N ARG A 48 -11.08 12.06 -8.94
CA ARG A 48 -10.15 11.76 -10.04
C ARG A 48 -9.87 10.26 -10.23
N TYR A 49 -9.45 9.57 -9.16
CA TYR A 49 -9.04 8.16 -9.21
C TYR A 49 -10.20 7.28 -8.77
N HIS A 50 -11.00 6.77 -9.72
CA HIS A 50 -12.24 6.02 -9.43
C HIS A 50 -13.20 6.78 -8.50
N GLY A 51 -13.31 8.10 -8.70
CA GLY A 51 -14.14 8.99 -7.90
C GLY A 51 -13.49 9.47 -6.60
N TRP A 52 -12.27 9.04 -6.28
CA TRP A 52 -11.53 9.54 -5.12
C TRP A 52 -10.69 10.74 -5.51
N SER A 53 -10.60 11.73 -4.61
CA SER A 53 -9.64 12.80 -4.75
C SER A 53 -8.23 12.33 -4.39
N PRO A 54 -7.17 12.98 -4.89
CA PRO A 54 -5.79 12.74 -4.47
C PRO A 54 -5.61 12.74 -2.95
N ALA A 55 -6.22 13.69 -2.23
CA ALA A 55 -6.18 13.73 -0.77
C ALA A 55 -6.84 12.50 -0.13
N ALA A 56 -8.02 12.09 -0.62
CA ALA A 56 -8.72 10.91 -0.10
C ALA A 56 -7.94 9.61 -0.35
N MET A 57 -7.29 9.49 -1.51
CA MET A 57 -6.44 8.35 -1.85
C MET A 57 -5.20 8.27 -0.95
N LEU A 58 -4.49 9.38 -0.69
CA LEU A 58 -3.35 9.38 0.23
C LEU A 58 -3.75 9.00 1.65
N ALA A 59 -4.89 9.51 2.10
CA ALA A 59 -5.41 9.16 3.42
C ALA A 59 -5.84 7.69 3.50
N HIS A 60 -6.40 7.13 2.42
CA HIS A 60 -6.67 5.69 2.29
C HIS A 60 -5.37 4.88 2.42
N LEU A 61 -4.32 5.22 1.68
CA LEU A 61 -3.03 4.54 1.74
C LEU A 61 -2.45 4.56 3.16
N HIS A 62 -2.44 5.72 3.80
CA HIS A 62 -1.97 5.86 5.18
C HIS A 62 -2.79 5.04 6.19
N PHE A 63 -4.10 5.04 6.04
CA PHE A 63 -4.98 4.28 6.91
C PHE A 63 -4.78 2.77 6.73
N THR A 64 -4.71 2.31 5.47
CA THR A 64 -4.48 0.90 5.14
C THR A 64 -3.12 0.43 5.66
N ASP A 65 -2.06 1.24 5.57
CA ASP A 65 -0.76 0.95 6.19
C ASP A 65 -0.91 0.63 7.70
N ASN A 66 -1.67 1.44 8.43
CA ASN A 66 -1.87 1.25 9.87
C ASN A 66 -2.63 -0.04 10.19
N ILE A 67 -3.73 -0.31 9.47
CA ILE A 67 -4.48 -1.56 9.62
C ILE A 67 -3.61 -2.77 9.28
N SER A 68 -2.91 -2.70 8.15
CA SER A 68 -2.00 -3.76 7.69
C SER A 68 -0.94 -4.07 8.73
N LEU A 69 -0.32 -3.06 9.33
CA LEU A 69 0.68 -3.25 10.37
C LEU A 69 0.10 -3.96 11.62
N ILE A 70 -1.11 -3.61 12.03
CA ILE A 70 -1.81 -4.31 13.12
C ILE A 70 -2.09 -5.77 12.72
N ALA A 71 -2.61 -6.01 11.51
CA ALA A 71 -2.94 -7.33 11.02
C ALA A 71 -1.71 -8.25 10.94
N VAL A 72 -0.57 -7.73 10.45
CA VAL A 72 0.68 -8.50 10.41
C VAL A 72 1.19 -8.78 11.83
N LYS A 73 1.12 -7.82 12.76
CA LYS A 73 1.47 -8.06 14.17
C LYS A 73 0.62 -9.16 14.80
N LEU A 74 -0.68 -9.18 14.52
CA LEU A 74 -1.57 -10.26 14.98
C LEU A 74 -1.16 -11.61 14.37
N ALA A 75 -0.86 -11.66 13.08
CA ALA A 75 -0.42 -12.89 12.40
C ALA A 75 0.91 -13.42 12.99
N LEU A 76 1.84 -12.54 13.35
CA LEU A 76 3.09 -12.90 14.04
C LEU A 76 2.85 -13.55 15.42
N LEU A 77 1.77 -13.15 16.10
CA LEU A 77 1.30 -13.74 17.35
C LEU A 77 0.46 -15.02 17.13
N GLY A 78 0.26 -15.46 15.89
CA GLY A 78 -0.56 -16.61 15.54
C GLY A 78 -2.07 -16.33 15.50
N LEU A 79 -2.47 -15.06 15.59
CA LEU A 79 -3.87 -14.65 15.49
C LEU A 79 -4.20 -14.28 14.04
N GLN A 80 -5.15 -14.99 13.44
CA GLN A 80 -5.59 -14.78 12.06
C GLN A 80 -7.09 -14.53 11.99
N PRO A 81 -7.55 -13.30 12.32
CA PRO A 81 -8.95 -12.97 12.15
C PRO A 81 -9.31 -13.07 10.66
N LYS A 82 -10.19 -14.01 10.32
CA LYS A 82 -10.74 -14.15 8.96
C LYS A 82 -11.75 -13.04 8.74
N VAL A 83 -11.26 -11.87 8.37
CA VAL A 83 -12.10 -10.74 7.96
C VAL A 83 -12.62 -11.05 6.56
N SER A 84 -13.94 -11.13 6.39
CA SER A 84 -14.52 -11.34 5.07
C SER A 84 -14.20 -10.17 4.14
N LYS A 85 -14.15 -10.44 2.83
CA LYS A 85 -14.00 -9.41 1.80
C LYS A 85 -15.05 -8.31 1.92
N ALA A 86 -16.29 -8.66 2.31
CA ALA A 86 -17.36 -7.69 2.55
C ALA A 86 -17.04 -6.73 3.70
N SER A 87 -16.53 -7.25 4.83
CA SER A 87 -16.11 -6.43 5.97
C SER A 87 -14.92 -5.53 5.62
N TRP A 88 -13.94 -6.06 4.87
CA TRP A 88 -12.82 -5.27 4.36
C TRP A 88 -13.29 -4.11 3.46
N ASN A 89 -14.18 -4.42 2.51
CA ASN A 89 -14.76 -3.40 1.61
C ASN A 89 -15.57 -2.35 2.36
N ARG A 90 -16.29 -2.74 3.42
CA ARG A 90 -17.04 -1.79 4.25
C ARG A 90 -16.11 -0.79 4.94
N VAL A 91 -14.99 -1.26 5.49
CA VAL A 91 -13.97 -0.39 6.08
C VAL A 91 -13.39 0.56 5.03
N ASN A 92 -13.07 0.06 3.84
CA ASN A 92 -12.60 0.90 2.72
C ASN A 92 -13.64 1.93 2.24
N ASN A 93 -14.92 1.60 2.28
CA ASN A 93 -15.98 2.55 1.87
C ASN A 93 -16.26 3.61 2.93
N ILE A 94 -16.00 3.33 4.21
CA ILE A 94 -16.14 4.33 5.29
C ILE A 94 -14.99 5.34 5.22
N THR A 95 -13.78 4.87 4.95
CA THR A 95 -12.58 5.72 4.89
C THR A 95 -12.68 6.77 3.79
N THR A 96 -13.23 6.43 2.64
CA THR A 96 -13.43 7.38 1.53
C THR A 96 -14.27 8.59 1.92
N ARG A 97 -15.32 8.40 2.74
CA ARG A 97 -16.18 9.51 3.21
C ARG A 97 -15.50 10.37 4.26
N VAL A 98 -14.77 9.76 5.19
CA VAL A 98 -14.09 10.46 6.29
C VAL A 98 -12.90 11.28 5.75
N PHE A 99 -12.21 10.79 4.73
CA PHE A 99 -10.97 11.38 4.25
C PHE A 99 -11.10 12.47 3.19
N GLN A 100 -12.28 12.70 2.62
CA GLN A 100 -12.52 13.81 1.70
C GLN A 100 -12.18 15.19 2.29
N ARG A 101 -12.23 15.34 3.61
CA ARG A 101 -12.01 16.61 4.32
C ARG A 101 -10.66 16.71 5.01
N ARG A 102 -9.80 15.69 4.89
CA ARG A 102 -8.51 15.68 5.58
C ARG A 102 -7.51 16.58 4.87
N LEU A 103 -6.75 17.36 5.64
CA LEU A 103 -5.69 18.19 5.09
C LEU A 103 -4.58 17.33 4.48
N LEU A 104 -4.26 17.61 3.21
CA LEU A 104 -3.23 16.92 2.45
C LEU A 104 -1.87 16.94 3.18
N ALA A 105 -1.43 18.13 3.63
CA ALA A 105 -0.12 18.31 4.28
C ALA A 105 0.04 17.47 5.56
N THR A 106 -1.01 17.39 6.38
CA THR A 106 -1.01 16.54 7.58
C THR A 106 -0.87 15.07 7.21
N THR A 107 -1.63 14.62 6.21
CA THR A 107 -1.59 13.23 5.74
C THR A 107 -0.21 12.85 5.22
N ILE A 108 0.44 13.73 4.46
CA ILE A 108 1.81 13.52 3.95
C ILE A 108 2.82 13.40 5.09
N THR A 109 2.72 14.27 6.10
CA THR A 109 3.59 14.22 7.29
C THR A 109 3.45 12.88 8.01
N GLU A 110 2.22 12.41 8.19
CA GLU A 110 1.95 11.12 8.83
C GLU A 110 2.39 9.92 7.98
N ILE A 111 2.27 10.00 6.64
CA ILE A 111 2.82 8.98 5.74
C ILE A 111 4.32 8.81 5.96
N LYS A 112 5.07 9.93 6.04
CA LYS A 112 6.52 9.93 6.27
C LYS A 112 6.87 9.31 7.63
N ALA A 113 6.17 9.72 8.69
CA ALA A 113 6.36 9.15 10.03
C ALA A 113 6.02 7.65 10.07
N ASN A 114 4.96 7.23 9.39
CA ASN A 114 4.53 5.84 9.36
C ASN A 114 5.45 4.96 8.50
N GLU A 115 6.04 5.50 7.42
CA GLU A 115 7.08 4.80 6.66
C GLU A 115 8.26 4.39 7.55
N ALA A 116 8.77 5.32 8.37
CA ALA A 116 9.86 5.02 9.29
C ALA A 116 9.49 3.91 10.28
N ARG A 117 8.30 4.02 10.90
CA ARG A 117 7.76 3.00 11.83
C ARG A 117 7.59 1.63 11.18
N ILE A 118 7.09 1.57 9.95
CA ILE A 118 6.94 0.31 9.20
C ILE A 118 8.33 -0.26 8.87
N GLY A 119 9.28 0.60 8.50
CA GLY A 119 10.66 0.19 8.23
C GLY A 119 11.32 -0.45 9.43
N GLU A 120 11.28 0.22 10.59
CA GLU A 120 11.77 -0.33 11.87
C GLU A 120 11.12 -1.67 12.19
N PHE A 121 9.80 -1.78 12.01
CA PHE A 121 9.10 -3.03 12.23
C PHE A 121 9.61 -4.15 11.33
N ILE A 122 9.76 -3.91 10.02
CA ILE A 122 10.26 -4.92 9.04
C ILE A 122 11.65 -5.41 9.44
N LEU A 123 12.55 -4.50 9.83
CA LEU A 123 13.90 -4.86 10.27
C LEU A 123 13.90 -5.72 11.54
N GLN A 124 12.92 -5.51 12.43
CA GLN A 124 12.81 -6.23 13.70
C GLN A 124 12.10 -7.58 13.61
N VAL A 125 11.45 -7.92 12.48
CA VAL A 125 10.78 -9.22 12.35
C VAL A 125 11.83 -10.35 12.35
N PRO A 126 11.76 -11.33 13.27
CA PRO A 126 12.67 -12.47 13.25
C PRO A 126 12.48 -13.34 12.00
N LEU A 127 13.56 -13.85 11.43
CA LEU A 127 13.54 -14.60 10.17
C LEU A 127 12.62 -15.83 10.23
N GLU A 128 12.64 -16.55 11.35
CA GLU A 128 11.80 -17.72 11.58
C GLU A 128 10.30 -17.41 11.65
N ARG A 129 9.93 -16.12 11.74
CA ARG A 129 8.53 -15.67 11.73
C ARG A 129 8.02 -15.31 10.35
N PHE A 130 8.88 -15.19 9.34
CA PHE A 130 8.44 -14.87 7.98
C PHE A 130 7.56 -15.93 7.35
N THR A 131 7.74 -17.19 7.71
CA THR A 131 6.92 -18.32 7.23
C THR A 131 5.55 -18.42 7.90
N ARG A 132 5.25 -17.56 8.90
CA ARG A 132 3.93 -17.54 9.54
C ARG A 132 2.88 -17.16 8.51
N THR A 133 1.72 -17.80 8.61
CA THR A 133 0.62 -17.55 7.69
C THR A 133 -0.09 -16.24 8.02
N PHE A 134 -0.50 -15.53 6.97
CA PHE A 134 -1.28 -14.31 6.99
C PHE A 134 -2.44 -14.45 6.01
N TYR A 135 -3.68 -14.28 6.49
CA TYR A 135 -4.85 -14.27 5.61
C TYR A 135 -5.00 -12.90 4.96
N TYR A 136 -4.99 -12.83 3.63
CA TYR A 136 -5.14 -11.62 2.84
C TYR A 136 -6.58 -11.51 2.29
N PRO A 137 -7.46 -10.69 2.92
CA PRO A 137 -8.89 -10.64 2.56
C PRO A 137 -9.20 -10.23 1.11
N PRO A 138 -8.50 -9.26 0.48
CA PRO A 138 -8.89 -8.80 -0.87
C PRO A 138 -8.90 -9.89 -1.93
N ALA A 139 -7.95 -10.84 -1.85
CA ALA A 139 -7.87 -12.00 -2.74
C ALA A 139 -8.24 -13.32 -2.05
N GLU A 140 -8.77 -13.26 -0.82
CA GLU A 140 -9.23 -14.40 -0.01
C GLU A 140 -8.23 -15.56 0.08
N LYS A 141 -6.93 -15.26 0.08
CA LYS A 141 -5.85 -16.26 0.06
C LYS A 141 -4.91 -16.14 1.26
N GLN A 142 -4.19 -17.23 1.51
CA GLN A 142 -3.13 -17.27 2.50
C GLN A 142 -1.80 -16.82 1.89
N LEU A 143 -1.08 -15.98 2.62
CA LEU A 143 0.28 -15.52 2.32
C LEU A 143 1.20 -15.93 3.47
N THR A 144 2.50 -15.94 3.23
CA THR A 144 3.47 -15.84 4.33
C THR A 144 3.51 -14.40 4.86
N VAL A 145 3.99 -14.18 6.08
CA VAL A 145 4.21 -12.82 6.60
C VAL A 145 5.15 -12.04 5.68
N GLU A 146 6.21 -12.67 5.18
CA GLU A 146 7.12 -12.05 4.20
C GLU A 146 6.41 -11.56 2.94
N GLN A 147 5.56 -12.40 2.34
CA GLN A 147 4.74 -12.00 1.19
C GLN A 147 3.77 -10.87 1.57
N ALA A 148 3.14 -10.96 2.74
CA ALA A 148 2.21 -9.95 3.22
C ALA A 148 2.89 -8.58 3.39
N LEU A 149 4.13 -8.52 3.91
CA LEU A 149 4.87 -7.26 4.01
C LEU A 149 5.04 -6.59 2.64
N GLN A 150 5.35 -7.36 1.60
CA GLN A 150 5.52 -6.86 0.24
C GLN A 150 4.19 -6.42 -0.39
N VAL A 151 3.14 -7.24 -0.28
CA VAL A 151 1.80 -6.89 -0.79
C VAL A 151 1.29 -5.61 -0.15
N LEU A 152 1.33 -5.53 1.19
CA LEU A 152 0.65 -4.49 1.94
C LEU A 152 1.40 -3.15 1.88
N PHE A 153 2.73 -3.17 1.90
CA PHE A 153 3.52 -1.94 2.05
C PHE A 153 4.26 -1.49 0.79
N LEU A 154 4.45 -2.36 -0.21
CA LEU A 154 5.05 -2.02 -1.50
C LEU A 154 4.04 -2.11 -2.64
N PHE A 155 3.48 -3.30 -2.92
CA PHE A 155 2.67 -3.51 -4.12
C PHE A 155 1.37 -2.72 -4.09
N HIS A 156 0.71 -2.62 -2.95
CA HIS A 156 -0.48 -1.77 -2.81
C HIS A 156 -0.21 -0.29 -3.17
N TRP A 157 0.95 0.24 -2.74
CA TRP A 157 1.35 1.60 -3.11
C TRP A 157 1.71 1.72 -4.59
N GLN A 158 2.34 0.69 -5.19
CA GLN A 158 2.65 0.64 -6.61
C GLN A 158 1.39 0.62 -7.48
N GLU A 159 0.38 -0.15 -7.10
CA GLU A 159 -0.92 -0.20 -7.79
C GLU A 159 -1.58 1.19 -7.82
N HIS A 160 -1.57 1.89 -6.69
CA HIS A 160 -2.06 3.26 -6.62
C HIS A 160 -1.21 4.23 -7.44
N ARG A 161 0.12 4.11 -7.40
CA ARG A 161 1.02 4.89 -8.25
C ARG A 161 0.68 4.72 -9.74
N GLN A 162 0.56 3.49 -10.22
CA GLN A 162 0.21 3.19 -11.61
C GLN A 162 -1.15 3.77 -11.98
N THR A 163 -2.13 3.70 -11.06
CA THR A 163 -3.45 4.31 -11.26
C THR A 163 -3.35 5.81 -11.45
N ILE A 164 -2.53 6.50 -10.64
CA ILE A 164 -2.29 7.95 -10.77
C ILE A 164 -1.60 8.23 -12.11
N GLU A 165 -0.49 7.56 -12.40
CA GLU A 165 0.30 7.79 -13.64
C GLU A 165 -0.55 7.61 -14.89
N ARG A 166 -1.40 6.56 -14.94
CA ARG A 166 -2.35 6.34 -16.04
C ARG A 166 -3.41 7.43 -16.12
N THR A 167 -3.96 7.85 -14.97
CA THR A 167 -5.01 8.88 -14.92
C THR A 167 -4.49 10.26 -15.31
N GLU A 168 -3.25 10.58 -14.94
CA GLU A 168 -2.60 11.86 -15.26
C GLU A 168 -1.94 11.88 -16.65
N GLY A 169 -1.95 10.76 -17.39
CA GLY A 169 -1.30 10.66 -18.70
C GLY A 169 0.23 10.73 -18.64
N VAL A 170 0.82 10.40 -17.48
CA VAL A 170 2.29 10.34 -17.27
C VAL A 170 2.81 8.91 -17.48
N TYR A 171 1.93 7.96 -17.80
CA TYR A 171 2.27 6.57 -18.07
C TYR A 171 2.84 6.41 -19.49
N TYR A 172 4.09 5.96 -19.58
CA TYR A 172 4.65 5.42 -20.81
C TYR A 172 4.46 3.89 -20.80
N GLU A 173 3.66 3.38 -21.71
CA GLU A 173 3.57 1.94 -21.95
C GLU A 173 4.84 1.54 -22.74
N PRO A 174 5.74 0.70 -22.19
CA PRO A 174 6.92 0.30 -22.92
C PRO A 174 6.48 -0.49 -24.17
N PRO A 175 7.04 -0.20 -25.37
CA PRO A 175 6.69 -0.92 -26.58
C PRO A 175 7.04 -2.40 -26.41
N GLY A 176 6.02 -3.26 -26.26
CA GLY A 176 6.19 -4.71 -26.10
C GLY A 176 5.14 -5.44 -25.26
N ALA A 177 4.27 -4.73 -24.52
CA ALA A 177 3.29 -5.38 -23.63
C ALA A 177 2.09 -6.06 -24.33
N ASN A 178 1.97 -5.93 -25.67
CA ASN A 178 0.93 -6.59 -26.49
C ASN A 178 1.53 -7.51 -27.56
N ALA A 179 2.60 -8.23 -27.23
CA ALA A 179 3.11 -9.32 -28.07
C ALA A 179 3.23 -10.59 -27.21
N GLY A 180 2.10 -11.29 -27.06
CA GLY A 180 2.00 -12.57 -26.35
C GLY A 180 0.57 -13.08 -26.33
#